data_AF-A0A7C7AAM0-F1
#
_entry.id   AF-A0A7C7AAM0-F1
#
_cell.length_a   1.000
_cell.length_b   1.000
_cell.length_c   1.000
_cell.angle_alpha   90.00
_cell.angle_beta   90.00
_cell.angle_gamma   90.00
#
_symmetry.space_group_name_H-M   'P 1'
#
loop_
_entity.id
_entity.type
_entity.pdbx_description
1 polymer ?
#
loop_
_entity_poly.entity_id
_entity_poly.type
_entity_poly.pdbx_seq_one_letter_code
_entity_poly.pdbx_strand_id
1 'polypeptide(L)'
;VKKLILIGQTAKKIRDTARKYSYPEDDILFAGTLEEAVKKAYESAKEGDSVLLSPACASWDMFRNFEERGRIFKKAVAELRR
;
A
#
# COMPACT_ATOMS: atom_id res chain seq x y z
N VAL A 1 7.04 0.10 11.48
CA VAL A 1 6.65 -0.07 10.06
C VAL A 1 7.89 0.17 9.22
N LYS A 2 8.26 -0.76 8.33
CA LYS A 2 9.51 -0.69 7.56
C LYS A 2 9.39 0.16 6.29
N LYS A 3 8.27 0.04 5.58
CA LYS A 3 7.93 0.84 4.38
C LYS A 3 6.45 1.19 4.42
N LEU A 4 6.11 2.38 3.92
CA LEU A 4 4.74 2.82 3.67
C LEU A 4 4.54 2.93 2.15
N ILE A 5 3.57 2.20 1.61
CA ILE A 5 3.23 2.28 0.19
C ILE A 5 1.83 2.88 0.08
N LEU A 6 1.77 4.08 -0.48
CA LEU A 6 0.60 4.94 -0.44
C LEU A 6 -0.04 5.04 -1.82
N ILE A 7 -1.36 4.90 -1.87
CA ILE A 7 -2.18 4.99 -3.07
C ILE A 7 -3.39 5.90 -2.84
N GLY A 8 -4.01 6.34 -3.94
CA GLY A 8 -5.26 7.09 -3.90
C GLY A 8 -5.10 8.53 -3.42
N GLN A 9 -6.24 9.20 -3.24
CA GLN A 9 -6.29 10.65 -3.01
C GLN A 9 -5.68 11.06 -1.66
N THR A 10 -5.75 10.17 -0.66
CA THR A 10 -5.27 10.42 0.71
C THR A 10 -3.76 10.21 0.85
N ALA A 11 -3.08 9.67 -0.15
CA ALA A 11 -1.66 9.33 -0.10
C ALA A 11 -0.79 10.50 0.40
N LYS A 12 -0.99 11.71 -0.15
CA LYS A 12 -0.23 12.90 0.25
C LYS A 12 -0.45 13.27 1.72
N LYS A 13 -1.69 13.22 2.21
CA LYS A 13 -2.02 13.54 3.62
C LYS A 13 -1.37 12.54 4.59
N ILE A 14 -1.33 11.26 4.22
CA ILE A 14 -0.66 10.23 5.03
C ILE A 14 0.85 10.47 5.06
N ARG A 15 1.48 10.74 3.91
CA ARG A 15 2.91 11.10 3.85
C ARG A 15 3.21 12.31 4.73
N ASP A 16 2.44 13.39 4.60
CA ASP A 16 2.68 14.62 5.35
C ASP A 16 2.55 14.39 6.87
N THR A 17 1.62 13.53 7.27
CA THR A 17 1.47 13.09 8.67
C THR A 17 2.66 12.24 9.12
N ALA A 18 3.08 11.25 8.32
CA ALA A 18 4.23 10.41 8.64
C ALA A 18 5.51 11.24 8.79
N ARG A 19 5.73 12.21 7.88
CA ARG A 19 6.85 13.16 7.93
C ARG A 19 6.81 14.03 9.20
N LYS A 20 5.63 14.48 9.63
CA LYS A 20 5.47 15.23 10.88
C LYS A 20 5.97 14.46 12.11
N TYR A 21 5.85 13.13 12.08
CA TYR A 21 6.35 12.24 13.14
C TYR A 21 7.72 11.62 12.82
N SER A 22 8.52 12.29 11.99
CA SER A 22 9.90 11.91 11.67
C SER A 22 10.05 10.53 11.02
N TYR A 23 9.01 10.03 10.34
CA TYR A 23 9.14 8.84 9.50
C TYR A 23 10.04 9.15 8.29
N PRO A 24 11.01 8.28 7.92
CA PRO A 24 11.94 8.55 6.83
C PRO A 24 11.23 8.67 5.48
N GLU A 25 11.54 9.72 4.71
CA GLU A 25 10.93 9.93 3.38
C GLU A 25 11.30 8.80 2.41
N ASP A 26 12.53 8.27 2.50
CA ASP A 26 13.01 7.14 1.69
C ASP A 26 12.24 5.83 1.96
N ASP A 27 11.51 5.77 3.08
CA ASP A 27 10.65 4.64 3.44
C ASP A 27 9.20 4.82 2.99
N ILE A 28 8.88 5.91 2.29
CA ILE A 28 7.56 6.19 1.73
C ILE A 28 7.62 6.03 0.21
N LEU A 29 6.79 5.14 -0.32
CA LEU A 29 6.61 4.88 -1.74
C LEU A 29 5.20 5.26 -2.17
N PHE A 30 5.06 5.78 -3.38
CA PHE A 30 3.75 6.02 -4.00
C PHE A 30 3.49 5.00 -5.09
N ALA A 31 2.24 4.61 -5.29
CA ALA A 31 1.79 3.77 -6.40
C ALA A 31 0.48 4.30 -6.97
N GLY A 32 0.24 4.05 -8.26
CA GLY A 32 -0.98 4.43 -8.97
C GLY A 32 -2.13 3.42 -8.78
N THR A 33 -1.80 2.14 -8.63
CA THR A 33 -2.79 1.05 -8.44
C THR A 33 -2.44 0.16 -7.25
N LEU A 34 -3.39 -0.68 -6.83
CA LEU A 34 -3.18 -1.62 -5.74
C LEU A 34 -2.23 -2.75 -6.15
N GLU A 35 -2.26 -3.17 -7.41
CA GLU A 35 -1.35 -4.15 -7.99
C GLU A 35 0.09 -3.62 -7.99
N GLU A 36 0.30 -2.37 -8.41
CA GLU A 36 1.61 -1.73 -8.34
C GLU A 36 2.09 -1.58 -6.89
N ALA A 37 1.19 -1.22 -5.97
CA ALA A 37 1.51 -1.13 -4.55
C ALA A 37 1.96 -2.49 -3.97
N VAL A 38 1.26 -3.58 -4.32
CA VAL A 38 1.61 -4.94 -3.91
C VAL A 38 2.97 -5.35 -4.49
N LYS A 39 3.23 -5.05 -5.76
CA LYS A 39 4.53 -5.32 -6.39
C LYS A 39 5.67 -4.58 -5.68
N LYS A 40 5.51 -3.28 -5.41
CA LYS A 40 6.50 -2.48 -4.66
C LYS A 40 6.71 -3.00 -3.23
N ALA A 41 5.65 -3.47 -2.58
CA ALA A 41 5.73 -4.10 -1.26
C ALA A 41 6.61 -5.34 -1.30
N TYR A 42 6.36 -6.21 -2.28
CA TYR A 42 7.11 -7.44 -2.48
C TYR A 42 8.59 -7.18 -2.77
N GLU A 43 8.89 -6.25 -3.68
CA GLU A 43 10.28 -5.88 -4.04
C GLU A 43 11.04 -5.23 -2.86
N SER A 44 10.34 -4.58 -1.93
CA SER A 44 10.95 -3.95 -0.75
C SER A 44 11.05 -4.88 0.47
N ALA A 45 10.26 -5.95 0.48
CA ALA A 45 10.22 -6.92 1.57
C ALA A 45 11.43 -7.87 1.49
N LYS A 46 11.85 -8.36 2.65
CA LYS A 46 12.84 -9.43 2.77
C LYS A 46 12.19 -10.64 3.41
N GLU A 47 12.85 -11.78 3.33
CA GLU A 47 12.42 -12.98 4.05
C GLU A 47 12.19 -12.68 5.54
N GLY A 48 11.05 -13.13 6.07
CA GLY A 48 10.61 -12.83 7.44
C GLY A 48 9.78 -11.54 7.61
N ASP A 49 9.74 -10.66 6.61
CA ASP A 49 8.84 -9.48 6.65
C ASP A 49 7.38 -9.88 6.41
N SER A 50 6.45 -9.03 6.88
CA SER A 50 5.02 -9.13 6.60
C SER A 50 4.52 -7.92 5.82
N VAL A 51 3.66 -8.16 4.82
CA VAL A 51 2.96 -7.11 4.06
C VAL A 51 1.51 -7.05 4.51
N LEU A 52 1.05 -5.87 4.94
CA LEU A 52 -0.30 -5.64 5.44
C LEU A 52 -1.02 -4.59 4.58
N LEU A 53 -2.21 -4.93 4.08
CA LEU A 53 -3.14 -3.94 3.53
C LEU A 53 -3.97 -3.32 4.67
N SER A 54 -3.64 -2.08 5.03
CA SER A 54 -4.39 -1.30 6.05
C SER A 54 -4.63 0.13 5.55
N PRO A 55 -5.69 0.36 4.74
CA PRO A 55 -5.85 1.59 3.98
C PRO A 55 -6.29 2.82 4.79
N ALA A 56 -6.75 2.63 6.05
CA ALA A 56 -7.20 3.69 6.98
C ALA A 56 -8.24 4.68 6.40
N CYS A 57 -8.79 4.41 5.21
CA CYS A 57 -9.65 5.29 4.43
C CYS A 57 -10.77 4.48 3.75
N ALA A 58 -11.90 5.14 3.50
CA ALA A 58 -12.99 4.60 2.69
C ALA A 58 -12.47 4.22 1.29
N SER A 59 -12.95 3.11 0.75
CA SER A 59 -12.48 2.54 -0.54
C SER A 59 -13.04 3.21 -1.79
N TRP A 60 -13.95 4.18 -1.63
CA TRP A 60 -14.89 4.62 -2.66
C TRP A 60 -14.24 5.49 -3.75
N ASP A 61 -13.01 5.95 -3.51
CA ASP A 61 -12.23 6.74 -4.46
C ASP A 61 -11.63 5.88 -5.58
N MET A 62 -11.27 4.63 -5.28
CA MET A 62 -10.60 3.72 -6.23
C MET A 62 -11.35 2.40 -6.47
N PHE A 63 -12.32 2.06 -5.62
CA PHE A 63 -13.01 0.76 -5.64
C PHE A 63 -14.50 0.94 -5.34
N ARG A 64 -15.34 0.02 -5.80
CA ARG A 64 -16.79 0.04 -5.53
C ARG A 64 -17.09 -0.20 -4.04
N ASN A 65 -16.29 -1.03 -3.37
CA ASN A 65 -16.42 -1.35 -1.95
C ASN A 65 -15.13 -1.96 -1.37
N PHE A 66 -15.12 -2.23 -0.06
CA PHE A 66 -13.95 -2.75 0.61
C PHE A 66 -13.65 -4.21 0.23
N GLU A 67 -14.68 -5.00 -0.12
CA GLU A 67 -14.55 -6.38 -0.54
C GLU A 67 -13.86 -6.50 -1.90
N GLU A 68 -14.18 -5.61 -2.84
CA GLU A 68 -13.49 -5.52 -4.14
C GLU A 68 -12.01 -5.20 -3.95
N ARG A 69 -11.69 -4.19 -3.12
CA ARG A 69 -10.31 -3.86 -2.76
C ARG A 69 -9.56 -5.08 -2.19
N GLY A 70 -10.19 -5.82 -1.26
CA GLY A 70 -9.62 -7.04 -0.69
C GLY A 70 -9.45 -8.17 -1.72
N ARG A 71 -10.38 -8.33 -2.66
CA ARG A 71 -10.27 -9.31 -3.76
C ARG A 71 -9.11 -8.97 -4.69
N ILE A 72 -8.97 -7.69 -5.08
CA ILE A 72 -7.87 -7.22 -5.93
C ILE A 72 -6.52 -7.44 -5.24
N PHE A 73 -6.41 -7.12 -3.94
CA PHE A 73 -5.20 -7.40 -3.17
C PHE A 73 -4.83 -8.88 -3.18
N LYS A 74 -5.77 -9.77 -2.88
CA LYS A 74 -5.52 -11.22 -2.90
C LYS A 74 -5.10 -11.70 -4.29
N LYS A 75 -5.72 -11.18 -5.36
CA LYS A 75 -5.37 -11.50 -6.74
C LYS A 75 -3.93 -11.06 -7.05
N ALA A 76 -3.59 -9.80 -6.76
CA ALA A 76 -2.25 -9.26 -6.99
C ALA A 76 -1.17 -10.06 -6.23
N VAL A 77 -1.43 -10.44 -4.98
CA VAL A 77 -0.52 -11.29 -4.19
C VAL A 77 -0.36 -12.68 -4.81
N ALA A 78 -1.45 -13.27 -5.32
CA ALA A 78 -1.39 -14.59 -5.97
C ALA A 78 -0.59 -14.56 -7.29
N GLU A 79 -0.61 -13.44 -8.01
CA GLU A 79 0.14 -13.26 -9.25
C GLU A 79 1.67 -13.15 -9.03
N LEU A 80 2.12 -12.73 -7.84
CA LEU A 80 3.55 -12.70 -7.48
C LEU A 80 4.17 -14.09 -7.26
N ARG A 81 3.35 -15.13 -7.07
CA ARG A 81 3.81 -16.50 -6.79
C ARG A 81 3.98 -17.35 -8.05
N ARG A 82 3.74 -16.78 -9.23
CA ARG A 82 3.93 -17.43 -10.53
C ARG A 82 5.31 -17.12 -11.07
#